data_AF-A0A7V9VWD2-F1
#
_entry.id   AF-A0A7V9VWD2-F1
#
_cell.length_a   1.000
_cell.length_b   1.000
_cell.length_c   1.000
_cell.angle_alpha   90.00
_cell.angle_beta   90.00
_cell.angle_gamma   90.00
#
_symmetry.space_group_name_H-M   'P 1'
#
loop_
_entity.id
_entity.type
_entity.pdbx_description
1 polymer ?
#
loop_
_entity_poly.entity_id
_entity_poly.type
_entity_poly.pdbx_seq_one_letter_code
_entity_poly.pdbx_strand_id
1 'polypeptide(L)'
;MAEIAQQPGANTGGIDEQKRQKLLELVRGRALARPTDLAEDEVMVWPSLVVVEAVCAVVFLAILTALSVLVNAPLLERANPNQTPNPSKAPWYFLNLQEMLLHMDAGLAGVIIPTLALGGIAAIPYIDRSPLGVGILGTSSKGRKIIALATVFTTVVLVGMVLLEEAIGRGTQFGMGSWLMDTQGAPAWVGSIVISSLIVLGAIFALVVMVKTIYRPTTRELIIALFTGFFITYWVLGFIGTSFRGPEQQLMMPWDLPLVHH
;
A
#
# COMPACT_ATOMS: atom_id res chain seq x y z
N MET A 1 22.57 23.55 -82.49
CA MET A 1 22.82 23.01 -81.13
C MET A 1 22.90 24.19 -80.19
N ALA A 2 21.72 24.63 -79.73
CA ALA A 2 21.56 25.80 -78.88
C ALA A 2 21.88 25.41 -77.44
N GLU A 3 22.79 26.17 -76.87
CA GLU A 3 23.45 25.99 -75.60
C GLU A 3 22.48 26.10 -74.44
N ILE A 4 22.73 25.26 -73.44
CA ILE A 4 21.93 24.99 -72.26
C ILE A 4 21.57 26.29 -71.55
N ALA A 5 20.27 26.60 -71.54
CA ALA A 5 19.71 27.74 -70.86
C ALA A 5 19.96 27.66 -69.35
N GLN A 6 20.43 28.78 -68.81
CA GLN A 6 20.48 29.11 -67.38
C GLN A 6 19.20 28.66 -66.67
N GLN A 7 19.28 27.60 -65.88
CA GLN A 7 18.32 27.38 -64.80
C GLN A 7 18.80 28.20 -63.59
N PRO A 8 18.06 29.22 -63.16
CA PRO A 8 18.37 29.92 -61.92
C PRO A 8 18.24 28.91 -60.78
N GLY A 9 19.29 28.82 -59.96
CA GLY A 9 19.33 27.95 -58.78
C GLY A 9 18.05 28.11 -57.97
N ALA A 10 17.38 26.98 -57.73
CA ALA A 10 16.19 26.92 -56.90
C ALA A 10 16.52 27.56 -55.56
N ASN A 11 15.94 28.75 -55.36
CA ASN A 11 16.01 29.51 -54.13
C ASN A 11 15.52 28.57 -53.02
N THR A 12 16.44 28.07 -52.19
CA THR A 12 16.12 27.29 -50.99
C THR A 12 15.46 28.25 -50.01
N GLY A 13 14.19 28.55 -50.29
CA GLY A 13 13.31 29.35 -49.47
C GLY A 13 13.33 28.74 -48.08
N GLY A 14 13.67 29.60 -47.11
CA GLY A 14 13.79 29.24 -45.72
C GLY A 14 12.63 28.35 -45.30
N ILE A 15 12.98 27.25 -44.63
CA ILE A 15 12.02 26.31 -44.06
C ILE A 15 10.91 27.12 -43.40
N ASP A 16 9.70 26.99 -43.92
CA ASP A 16 8.52 27.69 -43.43
C ASP A 16 8.36 27.39 -41.93
N GLU A 17 8.75 28.35 -41.11
CA GLU A 17 8.93 28.20 -39.67
C GLU A 17 7.61 27.77 -39.01
N GLN A 18 6.47 28.13 -39.60
CA GLN A 18 5.15 27.67 -39.17
C GLN A 18 4.91 26.18 -39.44
N LYS A 19 5.35 25.66 -40.60
CA LYS A 19 5.32 24.22 -40.88
C LYS A 19 6.28 23.46 -39.98
N ARG A 20 7.48 24.01 -39.74
CA ARG A 20 8.44 23.43 -38.79
C ARG A 20 7.85 23.40 -37.37
N GLN A 21 7.21 24.47 -36.92
CA GLN A 21 6.55 24.54 -35.62
C GLN A 21 5.36 23.57 -35.52
N LYS A 22 4.52 23.48 -36.56
CA LYS A 22 3.42 22.49 -36.60
C LYS A 22 3.93 21.06 -36.63
N LEU A 23 5.04 20.79 -37.32
CA LEU A 23 5.69 19.47 -37.32
C LEU A 23 6.36 19.18 -35.99
N LEU A 24 6.97 20.17 -35.34
CA LEU A 24 7.53 20.06 -34.00
C LEU A 24 6.44 19.88 -32.94
N GLU A 25 5.26 20.45 -33.13
CA GLU A 25 4.07 20.23 -32.29
C GLU A 25 3.52 18.82 -32.50
N LEU A 26 3.45 18.35 -33.76
CA LEU A 26 3.09 16.96 -34.08
C LEU A 26 4.08 15.95 -33.50
N VAL A 27 5.38 16.28 -33.51
CA VAL A 27 6.46 15.44 -32.96
C VAL A 27 6.54 15.56 -31.42
N ARG A 28 6.22 16.72 -30.84
CA ARG A 28 6.04 16.92 -29.39
C ARG A 28 4.92 16.04 -28.82
N GLY A 29 3.97 15.62 -29.65
CA GLY A 29 3.00 14.59 -29.27
C GLY A 29 3.60 13.23 -28.87
N ARG A 30 4.89 12.98 -29.17
CA ARG A 30 5.66 11.79 -28.72
C ARG A 30 6.92 12.09 -27.92
N ALA A 31 7.40 13.32 -27.90
CA ALA A 31 8.52 13.72 -27.04
C ALA A 31 7.96 14.11 -25.66
N LEU A 32 7.96 13.15 -24.73
CA LEU A 32 7.75 13.35 -23.30
C LEU A 32 8.90 14.17 -22.67
N ALA A 33 9.23 15.34 -23.23
CA ALA A 33 10.09 16.31 -22.60
C ALA A 33 9.21 17.18 -21.71
N ARG A 34 9.20 16.82 -20.43
CA ARG A 34 8.58 17.57 -19.34
C ARG A 34 8.85 19.08 -19.49
N PRO A 35 7.84 19.96 -19.41
CA PRO A 35 8.07 21.37 -19.12
C PRO A 35 8.76 21.44 -17.77
N THR A 36 10.01 21.89 -17.78
CA THR A 36 10.95 22.04 -16.67
C THR A 36 10.46 23.07 -15.66
N ASP A 37 9.33 22.81 -14.99
CA ASP A 37 8.84 23.63 -13.87
C ASP A 37 9.48 23.19 -12.54
N LEU A 38 10.15 22.02 -12.50
CA LEU A 38 10.91 21.58 -11.32
C LEU A 38 12.40 21.98 -11.36
N ALA A 39 12.98 22.16 -12.54
CA ALA A 39 14.41 22.49 -12.66
C ALA A 39 14.70 23.93 -12.20
N GLU A 40 13.69 24.79 -12.22
CA GLU A 40 13.80 26.19 -11.77
C GLU A 40 13.74 26.32 -10.24
N ASP A 41 13.33 25.27 -9.52
CA ASP A 41 13.20 25.25 -8.05
C ASP A 41 14.23 24.31 -7.37
N GLU A 42 15.27 23.91 -8.12
CA GLU A 42 16.35 23.08 -7.58
C GLU A 42 17.30 23.92 -6.71
N VAL A 43 17.43 23.52 -5.45
CA VAL A 43 18.35 24.15 -4.48
C VAL A 43 19.59 23.28 -4.26
N MET A 44 20.73 23.92 -3.98
CA MET A 44 21.98 23.22 -3.71
C MET A 44 21.88 22.40 -2.42
N VAL A 45 22.05 21.08 -2.50
CA VAL A 45 22.00 20.14 -1.35
C VAL A 45 22.76 20.67 -0.13
N TRP A 46 23.98 21.17 -0.37
CA TRP A 46 24.73 21.92 0.63
C TRP A 46 24.62 23.43 0.37
N PRO A 47 24.26 24.25 1.37
CA PRO A 47 23.91 23.88 2.74
C PRO A 47 22.40 23.63 2.96
N SER A 48 21.55 23.86 1.96
CA SER A 48 20.11 24.02 2.20
C SER A 48 19.41 22.76 2.72
N LEU A 49 19.74 21.59 2.19
CA LEU A 49 19.16 20.32 2.64
C LEU A 49 19.88 19.81 3.90
N VAL A 50 21.22 19.82 3.89
CA VAL A 50 22.03 19.21 4.96
C VAL A 50 21.81 19.90 6.31
N VAL A 51 21.65 21.23 6.34
CA VAL A 51 21.37 21.94 7.59
C VAL A 51 20.00 21.55 8.15
N VAL A 52 18.97 21.46 7.31
CA VAL A 52 17.62 21.06 7.74
C VAL A 52 17.62 19.62 8.24
N GLU A 53 18.28 18.70 7.53
CA GLU A 53 18.40 17.30 7.96
C GLU A 53 19.17 17.16 9.27
N ALA A 54 20.26 17.93 9.46
CA ALA A 54 21.00 17.93 10.72
C ALA A 54 20.16 18.46 11.88
N VAL A 55 19.38 19.52 11.68
CA VAL A 55 18.44 20.04 12.69
C VAL A 55 17.38 18.99 13.02
N CYS A 56 16.77 18.37 12.02
CA CYS A 56 15.82 17.27 12.21
C CYS A 56 16.47 16.12 12.99
N ALA A 57 17.68 15.70 12.64
CA ALA A 57 18.40 14.62 13.32
C ALA A 57 18.65 14.96 14.80
N VAL A 58 19.09 16.19 15.11
CA VAL A 58 19.29 16.65 16.49
C VAL A 58 17.97 16.67 17.26
N VAL A 59 16.88 17.15 16.65
CA VAL A 59 15.55 17.16 17.28
C VAL A 59 15.05 15.74 17.54
N PHE A 60 15.14 14.83 16.56
CA PHE A 60 14.75 13.43 16.74
C PHE A 60 15.61 12.74 17.80
N LEU A 61 16.92 12.98 17.82
CA LEU A 61 17.81 12.45 18.85
C LEU A 61 17.42 12.94 20.24
N ALA A 62 17.11 14.24 20.37
CA ALA A 62 16.66 14.82 21.64
C ALA A 62 15.32 14.22 22.08
N ILE A 63 14.35 14.08 21.18
CA ILE A 63 13.05 13.47 21.47
C ILE A 63 13.20 12.00 21.89
N LEU A 64 13.97 11.21 21.16
CA LEU A 64 14.19 9.79 21.49
C LEU A 64 14.96 9.63 22.81
N THR A 65 15.92 10.51 23.09
CA THR A 65 16.65 10.53 24.37
C THR A 65 15.71 10.89 25.53
N ALA A 66 14.90 11.93 25.36
CA ALA A 66 13.91 12.33 26.36
C ALA A 66 12.89 11.21 26.60
N LEU A 67 12.37 10.58 25.54
CA LEU A 67 11.46 9.45 25.66
C LEU A 67 12.11 8.28 26.40
N SER A 68 13.38 7.97 26.10
CA SER A 68 14.13 6.89 26.77
C SER A 68 14.37 7.15 28.26
N VAL A 69 14.45 8.41 28.68
CA VAL A 69 14.63 8.78 30.10
C VAL A 69 13.29 8.86 30.84
N LEU A 70 12.25 9.34 30.17
CA LEU A 70 10.93 9.61 30.78
C LEU A 70 9.98 8.41 30.75
N VAL A 71 10.13 7.49 29.80
CA VAL A 71 9.23 6.34 29.61
C VAL A 71 10.02 5.05 29.81
N ASN A 72 9.72 4.35 30.91
CA ASN A 72 10.28 3.04 31.17
C ASN A 72 9.73 2.03 30.17
N ALA A 73 10.61 1.26 29.55
CA ALA A 73 10.21 0.15 28.70
C ALA A 73 9.53 -0.95 29.53
N PRO A 74 8.38 -1.48 29.11
CA PRO A 74 7.76 -2.64 29.74
C PRO A 74 8.59 -3.88 29.39
N LEU A 75 9.57 -4.22 30.24
CA LEU A 75 10.40 -5.41 30.07
C LEU A 75 9.73 -6.61 30.75
N LEU A 76 9.65 -7.72 30.02
CA LEU A 76 9.20 -9.01 30.56
C LEU A 76 10.33 -9.68 31.36
N GLU A 77 9.97 -10.76 32.05
CA GLU A 77 10.93 -11.64 32.72
C GLU A 77 11.93 -12.26 31.73
N ARG A 78 13.01 -12.83 32.28
CA ARG A 78 13.99 -13.56 31.46
C ARG A 78 13.30 -14.69 30.71
N ALA A 79 13.70 -14.88 29.44
CA ALA A 79 13.13 -15.90 28.58
C ALA A 79 13.18 -17.30 29.23
N ASN A 80 12.03 -17.94 29.31
CA ASN A 80 11.86 -19.29 29.86
C ASN A 80 11.30 -20.21 28.76
N PRO A 81 12.09 -21.17 28.25
CA PRO A 81 11.63 -22.11 27.22
C PRO A 81 10.44 -22.99 27.65
N ASN A 82 10.19 -23.13 28.96
CA ASN A 82 9.08 -23.93 29.50
C ASN A 82 7.79 -23.12 29.71
N GLN A 83 7.77 -21.82 29.40
CA GLN A 83 6.61 -20.96 29.57
C GLN A 83 6.42 -20.05 28.36
N THR A 84 5.24 -20.16 27.74
CA THR A 84 4.82 -19.25 26.67
C THR A 84 4.00 -18.10 27.28
N PRO A 85 4.42 -16.83 27.12
CA PRO A 85 3.66 -15.68 27.62
C PRO A 85 2.25 -15.62 27.03
N ASN A 86 1.27 -15.22 27.85
CA ASN A 86 -0.11 -15.05 27.41
C ASN A 86 -0.68 -13.69 27.87
N PRO A 87 -0.92 -12.73 26.96
CA PRO A 87 -0.82 -12.82 25.50
C PRO A 87 0.59 -12.60 24.97
N SER A 88 1.04 -13.47 24.05
CA SER A 88 2.24 -13.21 23.26
C SER A 88 1.93 -12.19 22.15
N LYS A 89 2.29 -10.92 22.34
CA LYS A 89 2.14 -9.85 21.33
C LYS A 89 3.48 -9.55 20.63
N ALA A 90 3.43 -9.41 19.32
CA ALA A 90 4.54 -8.97 18.50
C ALA A 90 4.78 -7.45 18.67
N PRO A 91 5.96 -6.95 18.27
CA PRO A 91 6.18 -5.51 18.15
C PRO A 91 5.12 -4.85 17.28
N TRP A 92 4.76 -3.60 17.60
CA TRP A 92 3.62 -2.89 16.99
C TRP A 92 3.64 -2.88 15.45
N TYR A 93 4.82 -2.83 14.84
CA TYR A 93 4.98 -2.81 13.39
C TYR A 93 4.72 -4.16 12.71
N PHE A 94 4.58 -5.25 13.48
CA PHE A 94 4.21 -6.59 13.02
C PHE A 94 2.83 -7.03 13.53
N LEU A 95 2.12 -6.21 14.31
CA LEU A 95 0.81 -6.58 14.84
C LEU A 95 -0.22 -6.83 13.74
N ASN A 96 -0.09 -6.16 12.59
CA ASN A 96 -0.94 -6.44 11.43
C ASN A 96 -0.75 -7.88 10.91
N LEU A 97 0.50 -8.40 10.91
CA LEU A 97 0.79 -9.76 10.48
C LEU A 97 0.31 -10.76 11.53
N GLN A 98 0.53 -10.46 12.81
CA GLN A 98 0.03 -11.28 13.90
C GLN A 98 -1.50 -11.40 13.86
N GLU A 99 -2.19 -10.30 13.65
CA GLU A 99 -3.64 -10.29 13.53
C GLU A 99 -4.07 -11.18 12.36
N MET A 100 -3.39 -11.07 11.21
CA MET A 100 -3.65 -11.93 10.07
C MET A 100 -3.42 -13.43 10.36
N LEU A 101 -2.44 -13.79 11.19
CA LEU A 101 -2.18 -15.18 11.61
C LEU A 101 -3.31 -15.80 12.46
N LEU A 102 -4.14 -14.98 13.11
CA LEU A 102 -5.32 -15.47 13.84
C LEU A 102 -6.45 -15.88 12.89
N HIS A 103 -6.39 -15.41 11.65
CA HIS A 103 -7.47 -15.41 10.69
C HIS A 103 -7.13 -16.15 9.39
N MET A 104 -5.97 -16.81 9.26
CA MET A 104 -5.65 -17.69 8.12
C MET A 104 -4.41 -18.53 8.41
N ASP A 105 -4.06 -19.42 7.47
CA ASP A 105 -2.85 -20.23 7.54
C ASP A 105 -1.55 -19.40 7.73
N ALA A 106 -0.63 -19.93 8.53
CA ALA A 106 0.61 -19.24 8.90
C ALA A 106 1.54 -18.99 7.70
N GLY A 107 1.61 -19.93 6.74
CA GLY A 107 2.41 -19.75 5.53
C GLY A 107 1.79 -18.70 4.60
N LEU A 108 0.46 -18.68 4.50
CA LEU A 108 -0.25 -17.68 3.70
C LEU A 108 -0.06 -16.26 4.27
N ALA A 109 -0.32 -16.08 5.55
CA ALA A 109 -0.20 -14.80 6.24
C ALA A 109 1.26 -14.33 6.37
N GLY A 110 2.18 -15.20 6.77
CA GLY A 110 3.55 -14.82 7.08
C GLY A 110 4.46 -14.69 5.86
N VAL A 111 4.20 -15.45 4.79
CA VAL A 111 5.14 -15.56 3.65
C VAL A 111 4.48 -15.13 2.35
N ILE A 112 3.37 -15.77 1.96
CA ILE A 112 2.80 -15.60 0.62
C ILE A 112 2.24 -14.18 0.43
N ILE A 113 1.37 -13.71 1.32
CA ILE A 113 0.75 -12.38 1.21
C ILE A 113 1.81 -11.26 1.26
N PRO A 114 2.74 -11.22 2.22
CA PRO A 114 3.79 -10.20 2.24
C PRO A 114 4.67 -10.23 0.98
N THR A 115 5.04 -11.42 0.50
CA THR A 115 5.84 -11.56 -0.73
C THR A 115 5.11 -11.01 -1.96
N LEU A 116 3.82 -11.34 -2.10
CA LEU A 116 2.99 -10.81 -3.19
C LEU A 116 2.77 -9.30 -3.07
N ALA A 117 2.60 -8.77 -1.86
CA ALA A 117 2.45 -7.34 -1.63
C ALA A 117 3.73 -6.57 -2.00
N LEU A 118 4.90 -7.04 -1.55
CA LEU A 118 6.20 -6.46 -1.89
C LEU A 118 6.49 -6.56 -3.39
N GLY A 119 6.21 -7.72 -4.00
CA GLY A 119 6.32 -7.90 -5.45
C GLY A 119 5.38 -6.96 -6.22
N GLY A 120 4.15 -6.78 -5.74
CA GLY A 120 3.18 -5.84 -6.30
C GLY A 120 3.64 -4.38 -6.22
N ILE A 121 4.20 -3.96 -5.08
CA ILE A 121 4.79 -2.62 -4.90
C ILE A 121 5.99 -2.42 -5.83
N ALA A 122 6.90 -3.40 -5.90
CA ALA A 122 8.04 -3.37 -6.81
C ALA A 122 7.63 -3.37 -8.29
N ALA A 123 6.46 -3.92 -8.62
CA ALA A 123 5.91 -3.93 -9.98
C ALA A 123 5.29 -2.57 -10.39
N ILE A 124 4.95 -1.67 -9.45
CA ILE A 124 4.27 -0.40 -9.75
C ILE A 124 4.95 0.41 -10.87
N PRO A 125 6.29 0.63 -10.88
CA PRO A 125 6.97 1.41 -11.91
C PRO A 125 6.86 0.80 -13.32
N TYR A 126 6.66 -0.52 -13.42
CA TYR A 126 6.53 -1.22 -14.69
C TYR A 126 5.10 -1.19 -15.25
N ILE A 127 4.11 -0.96 -14.38
CA ILE A 127 2.68 -0.89 -14.72
C ILE A 127 2.26 0.56 -14.99
N ASP A 128 2.59 1.49 -14.10
CA ASP A 128 2.34 2.93 -14.27
C ASP A 128 3.62 3.65 -14.71
N ARG A 129 3.77 3.77 -16.03
CA ARG A 129 4.90 4.46 -16.67
C ARG A 129 4.61 5.93 -16.98
N SER A 130 3.48 6.46 -16.49
CA SER A 130 3.10 7.84 -16.78
C SER A 130 4.01 8.83 -16.02
N PRO A 131 4.54 9.86 -16.66
CA PRO A 131 5.32 10.89 -15.97
C PRO A 131 4.44 11.93 -15.23
N LEU A 132 3.11 11.87 -15.38
CA LEU A 132 2.19 12.89 -14.87
C LEU A 132 1.81 12.65 -13.41
N GLY A 133 2.02 13.62 -12.52
CA GLY A 133 1.57 13.55 -11.11
C GLY A 133 2.41 12.61 -10.25
N VAL A 134 3.70 12.45 -10.55
CA VAL A 134 4.65 11.68 -9.73
C VAL A 134 4.80 12.35 -8.36
N GLY A 135 4.85 11.55 -7.29
CA GLY A 135 5.01 12.05 -5.92
C GLY A 135 3.74 12.65 -5.28
N ILE A 136 2.62 12.69 -6.00
CA ILE A 136 1.35 13.22 -5.48
C ILE A 136 0.37 12.06 -5.33
N LEU A 137 0.03 11.67 -4.09
CA LEU A 137 -0.90 10.56 -3.85
C LEU A 137 -2.30 10.85 -4.41
N GLY A 138 -2.80 12.08 -4.24
CA GLY A 138 -4.10 12.52 -4.75
C GLY A 138 -3.99 13.31 -6.06
N THR A 139 -3.39 12.74 -7.10
CA THR A 139 -3.09 13.44 -8.38
C THR A 139 -4.28 14.18 -8.99
N SER A 140 -5.50 13.68 -8.81
CA SER A 140 -6.73 14.25 -9.34
C SER A 140 -7.79 14.43 -8.24
N SER A 141 -8.76 15.31 -8.48
CA SER A 141 -9.95 15.45 -7.60
C SER A 141 -10.71 14.13 -7.47
N LYS A 142 -10.72 13.32 -8.52
CA LYS A 142 -11.27 11.96 -8.55
C LYS A 142 -10.42 11.00 -7.72
N GLY A 143 -9.10 11.06 -7.83
CA GLY A 143 -8.14 10.27 -7.04
C GLY A 143 -8.33 10.46 -5.54
N ARG A 144 -8.55 11.71 -5.08
CA ARG A 144 -8.87 11.98 -3.66
C ARG A 144 -10.16 11.29 -3.19
N LYS A 145 -11.19 11.26 -4.02
CA LYS A 145 -12.45 10.54 -3.72
C LYS A 145 -12.24 9.03 -3.72
N ILE A 146 -11.42 8.51 -4.62
CA ILE A 146 -11.05 7.09 -4.68
C ILE A 146 -10.29 6.67 -3.43
N ILE A 147 -9.34 7.48 -2.94
CA ILE A 147 -8.64 7.23 -1.67
C ILE A 147 -9.65 7.14 -0.52
N ALA A 148 -10.56 8.12 -0.40
CA ALA A 148 -11.57 8.10 0.65
C ALA A 148 -12.47 6.85 0.58
N LEU A 149 -12.93 6.48 -0.62
CA LEU A 149 -13.73 5.27 -0.81
C LEU A 149 -12.94 4.01 -0.49
N ALA A 150 -11.69 3.90 -0.92
CA ALA A 150 -10.84 2.74 -0.60
C ALA A 150 -10.60 2.62 0.91
N THR A 151 -10.33 3.73 1.60
CA THR A 151 -10.17 3.75 3.05
C THR A 151 -11.42 3.28 3.76
N VAL A 152 -12.59 3.84 3.42
CA VAL A 152 -13.87 3.47 4.06
C VAL A 152 -14.20 2.00 3.75
N PHE A 153 -14.10 1.59 2.49
CA PHE A 153 -14.37 0.21 2.09
C PHE A 153 -13.48 -0.78 2.82
N THR A 154 -12.17 -0.59 2.78
CA THR A 154 -11.22 -1.51 3.41
C THR A 154 -11.45 -1.57 4.91
N THR A 155 -11.69 -0.43 5.57
CA THR A 155 -11.97 -0.40 7.01
C THR A 155 -13.24 -1.18 7.34
N VAL A 156 -14.34 -0.90 6.65
CA VAL A 156 -15.65 -1.55 6.89
C VAL A 156 -15.57 -3.05 6.60
N VAL A 157 -14.96 -3.44 5.47
CA VAL A 157 -14.84 -4.85 5.09
C VAL A 157 -13.94 -5.60 6.06
N LEU A 158 -12.78 -5.05 6.44
CA LEU A 158 -11.88 -5.73 7.38
C LEU A 158 -12.49 -5.85 8.77
N VAL A 159 -13.06 -4.78 9.32
CA VAL A 159 -13.72 -4.83 10.63
C VAL A 159 -14.89 -5.82 10.58
N GLY A 160 -15.69 -5.78 9.51
CA GLY A 160 -16.78 -6.74 9.30
C GLY A 160 -16.28 -8.18 9.21
N MET A 161 -15.18 -8.44 8.50
CA MET A 161 -14.55 -9.76 8.39
C MET A 161 -14.03 -10.25 9.74
N VAL A 162 -13.29 -9.42 10.49
CA VAL A 162 -12.77 -9.80 11.80
C VAL A 162 -13.92 -10.15 12.76
N LEU A 163 -14.96 -9.30 12.83
CA LEU A 163 -16.10 -9.53 13.71
C LEU A 163 -16.93 -10.76 13.29
N LEU A 164 -17.12 -10.95 11.99
CA LEU A 164 -17.87 -12.09 11.46
C LEU A 164 -17.14 -13.41 11.74
N GLU A 165 -15.82 -13.46 11.59
CA GLU A 165 -15.06 -14.66 11.92
C GLU A 165 -15.06 -14.92 13.43
N GLU A 166 -14.90 -13.89 14.25
CA GLU A 166 -14.98 -14.02 15.71
C GLU A 166 -16.33 -14.60 16.15
N ALA A 167 -17.42 -14.19 15.51
CA ALA A 167 -18.77 -14.67 15.82
C ALA A 167 -19.02 -16.13 15.35
N ILE A 168 -18.44 -16.54 14.22
CA ILE A 168 -18.63 -17.89 13.66
C ILE A 168 -17.64 -18.90 14.27
N GLY A 169 -16.46 -18.45 14.67
CA GLY A 169 -15.38 -19.26 15.22
C GLY A 169 -14.09 -19.06 14.43
N ARG A 170 -13.00 -18.80 15.14
CA ARG A 170 -11.66 -18.56 14.56
C ARG A 170 -11.15 -19.76 13.77
N GLY A 171 -10.47 -19.49 12.66
CA GLY A 171 -9.85 -20.51 11.83
C GLY A 171 -10.84 -21.31 10.97
N THR A 172 -12.14 -21.01 11.04
CA THR A 172 -13.17 -21.65 10.21
C THR A 172 -13.33 -20.99 8.83
N GLN A 173 -12.73 -19.80 8.65
CA GLN A 173 -12.86 -18.92 7.48
C GLN A 173 -14.33 -18.68 7.09
N PHE A 174 -15.11 -18.19 8.05
CA PHE A 174 -16.56 -17.98 7.96
C PHE A 174 -17.39 -19.27 7.81
N GLY A 175 -16.93 -20.37 8.40
CA GLY A 175 -17.60 -21.68 8.35
C GLY A 175 -17.49 -22.41 7.00
N MET A 176 -16.98 -21.74 5.95
CA MET A 176 -16.78 -22.35 4.63
C MET A 176 -15.61 -23.32 4.64
N GLY A 177 -14.53 -22.99 5.38
CA GLY A 177 -13.35 -23.84 5.49
C GLY A 177 -13.67 -25.15 6.20
N SER A 178 -14.36 -25.08 7.35
CA SER A 178 -14.81 -26.27 8.09
C SER A 178 -15.82 -27.08 7.29
N TRP A 179 -16.82 -26.44 6.67
CA TRP A 179 -17.78 -27.15 5.81
C TRP A 179 -17.09 -27.96 4.70
N LEU A 180 -16.08 -27.37 4.05
CA LEU A 180 -15.33 -28.04 2.98
C LEU A 180 -14.54 -29.25 3.50
N MET A 181 -13.93 -29.13 4.68
CA MET A 181 -13.20 -30.24 5.30
C MET A 181 -14.16 -31.34 5.79
N ASP A 182 -15.20 -30.95 6.52
CA ASP A 182 -16.10 -31.87 7.22
C ASP A 182 -17.10 -32.55 6.29
N THR A 183 -17.62 -31.82 5.28
CA THR A 183 -18.66 -32.33 4.37
C THR A 183 -18.07 -32.93 3.11
N GLN A 184 -17.04 -32.30 2.54
CA GLN A 184 -16.45 -32.72 1.25
C GLN A 184 -15.16 -33.52 1.42
N GLY A 185 -14.68 -33.74 2.65
CA GLY A 185 -13.46 -34.48 2.93
C GLY A 185 -12.21 -33.83 2.34
N ALA A 186 -12.23 -32.51 2.11
CA ALA A 186 -11.10 -31.82 1.49
C ALA A 186 -9.88 -31.81 2.43
N PRO A 187 -8.66 -31.91 1.89
CA PRO A 187 -7.45 -31.76 2.69
C PRO A 187 -7.41 -30.40 3.43
N ALA A 188 -6.84 -30.39 4.64
CA ALA A 188 -6.79 -29.19 5.49
C ALA A 188 -6.15 -27.97 4.80
N TRP A 189 -5.09 -28.18 4.01
CA TRP A 189 -4.44 -27.10 3.27
C TRP A 189 -5.34 -26.44 2.22
N VAL A 190 -6.34 -27.16 1.68
CA VAL A 190 -7.31 -26.59 0.72
C VAL A 190 -8.24 -25.64 1.45
N GLY A 191 -8.84 -26.07 2.56
CA GLY A 191 -9.77 -25.25 3.33
C GLY A 191 -9.09 -24.05 4.00
N SER A 192 -7.80 -24.15 4.36
CA SER A 192 -7.07 -23.05 5.00
C SER A 192 -6.42 -22.09 4.00
N ILE A 193 -5.77 -22.57 2.94
CA ILE A 193 -5.02 -21.69 2.03
C ILE A 193 -5.93 -21.20 0.90
N VAL A 194 -6.70 -22.08 0.26
CA VAL A 194 -7.47 -21.73 -0.95
C VAL A 194 -8.63 -20.82 -0.57
N ILE A 195 -9.40 -21.15 0.47
CA ILE A 195 -10.56 -20.33 0.88
C ILE A 195 -10.10 -18.95 1.35
N SER A 196 -9.09 -18.85 2.23
CA SER A 196 -8.54 -17.56 2.65
C SER A 196 -8.01 -16.74 1.47
N SER A 197 -7.31 -17.38 0.52
CA SER A 197 -6.84 -16.70 -0.69
C SER A 197 -8.00 -16.18 -1.53
N LEU A 198 -9.07 -16.97 -1.70
CA LEU A 198 -10.26 -16.55 -2.44
C LEU A 198 -11.00 -15.40 -1.75
N ILE A 199 -11.07 -15.40 -0.42
CA ILE A 199 -11.66 -14.29 0.35
C ILE A 199 -10.85 -13.01 0.15
N VAL A 200 -9.52 -13.07 0.28
CA VAL A 200 -8.63 -11.93 0.09
C VAL A 200 -8.71 -11.40 -1.35
N LEU A 201 -8.61 -12.29 -2.34
CA LEU A 201 -8.74 -11.92 -3.75
C LEU A 201 -10.15 -11.39 -4.06
N GLY A 202 -11.18 -11.93 -3.44
CA GLY A 202 -12.56 -11.48 -3.55
C GLY A 202 -12.74 -10.06 -3.02
N ALA A 203 -12.15 -9.73 -1.86
CA ALA A 203 -12.18 -8.38 -1.30
C ALA A 203 -11.43 -7.37 -2.18
N ILE A 204 -10.26 -7.74 -2.70
CA ILE A 204 -9.49 -6.93 -3.65
C ILE A 204 -10.29 -6.72 -4.94
N PHE A 205 -10.87 -7.78 -5.48
CA PHE A 205 -11.69 -7.74 -6.68
C PHE A 205 -12.92 -6.84 -6.48
N ALA A 206 -13.61 -6.96 -5.35
CA ALA A 206 -14.75 -6.12 -5.01
C ALA A 206 -14.35 -4.64 -4.95
N LEU A 207 -13.22 -4.30 -4.33
CA LEU A 207 -12.68 -2.93 -4.34
C LEU A 207 -12.44 -2.44 -5.78
N VAL A 208 -11.76 -3.25 -6.60
CA VAL A 208 -11.44 -2.90 -7.99
C VAL A 208 -12.72 -2.69 -8.82
N VAL A 209 -13.70 -3.59 -8.71
CA VAL A 209 -14.97 -3.49 -9.42
C VAL A 209 -15.74 -2.26 -8.98
N MET A 210 -15.81 -2.01 -7.68
CA MET A 210 -16.51 -0.86 -7.11
C MET A 210 -15.87 0.45 -7.61
N VAL A 211 -14.54 0.58 -7.54
CA VAL A 211 -13.83 1.77 -8.04
C VAL A 211 -14.01 1.93 -9.56
N LYS A 212 -13.92 0.84 -10.33
CA LYS A 212 -14.13 0.87 -11.78
C LYS A 212 -15.53 1.29 -12.18
N THR A 213 -16.53 0.79 -11.46
CA THR A 213 -17.94 1.07 -11.73
C THR A 213 -18.30 2.52 -11.40
N ILE A 214 -17.84 3.02 -10.25
CA ILE A 214 -18.22 4.35 -9.77
C ILE A 214 -17.41 5.45 -10.49
N TYR A 215 -16.10 5.26 -10.67
CA TYR A 215 -15.20 6.37 -11.05
C TYR A 215 -14.52 6.23 -12.41
N ARG A 216 -14.55 5.05 -13.06
CA ARG A 216 -13.78 4.78 -14.29
C ARG A 216 -12.32 5.30 -14.17
N PRO A 217 -11.51 4.69 -13.28
CA PRO A 217 -10.19 5.18 -12.93
C PRO A 217 -9.18 4.96 -14.07
N THR A 218 -8.13 5.77 -14.07
CA THR A 218 -6.89 5.47 -14.80
C THR A 218 -6.10 4.37 -14.08
N THR A 219 -5.08 3.81 -14.73
CA THR A 219 -4.17 2.82 -14.12
C THR A 219 -3.56 3.33 -12.81
N ARG A 220 -3.11 4.59 -12.78
CA ARG A 220 -2.57 5.25 -11.59
C ARG A 220 -3.58 5.29 -10.45
N GLU A 221 -4.78 5.79 -10.72
CA GLU A 221 -5.84 5.92 -9.72
C GLU A 221 -6.26 4.56 -9.17
N LEU A 222 -6.23 3.52 -9.99
CA LEU A 222 -6.48 2.15 -9.54
C LEU A 222 -5.35 1.62 -8.65
N ILE A 223 -4.09 1.87 -9.00
CA ILE A 223 -2.93 1.51 -8.16
C ILE A 223 -3.00 2.26 -6.82
N ILE A 224 -3.34 3.55 -6.84
CA ILE A 224 -3.54 4.34 -5.61
C ILE A 224 -4.64 3.72 -4.75
N ALA A 225 -5.75 3.27 -5.35
CA ALA A 225 -6.83 2.60 -4.61
C ALA A 225 -6.34 1.30 -3.94
N LEU A 226 -5.62 0.46 -4.68
CA LEU A 226 -5.05 -0.80 -4.18
C LEU A 226 -4.00 -0.57 -3.09
N PHE A 227 -3.10 0.39 -3.29
CA PHE A 227 -2.08 0.77 -2.31
C PHE A 227 -2.72 1.35 -1.05
N THR A 228 -3.75 2.19 -1.20
CA THR A 228 -4.52 2.71 -0.06
C THR A 228 -5.17 1.57 0.70
N GLY A 229 -5.80 0.62 0.00
CA GLY A 229 -6.35 -0.59 0.63
C GLY A 229 -5.30 -1.35 1.43
N PHE A 230 -4.14 -1.66 0.83
CA PHE A 230 -3.03 -2.32 1.52
C PHE A 230 -2.55 -1.55 2.76
N PHE A 231 -2.35 -0.23 2.65
CA PHE A 231 -1.91 0.61 3.74
C PHE A 231 -2.94 0.68 4.88
N ILE A 232 -4.23 0.79 4.54
CA ILE A 232 -5.31 0.80 5.52
C ILE A 232 -5.45 -0.56 6.19
N THR A 233 -5.25 -1.68 5.48
CA THR A 233 -5.19 -3.02 6.08
C THR A 233 -4.13 -3.08 7.18
N TYR A 234 -2.92 -2.57 6.91
CA TYR A 234 -1.84 -2.53 7.90
C TYR A 234 -2.28 -1.82 9.19
N TRP A 235 -2.86 -0.62 9.07
CA TRP A 235 -3.25 0.18 10.23
C TRP A 235 -4.46 -0.38 10.97
N VAL A 236 -5.49 -0.84 10.25
CA VAL A 236 -6.70 -1.38 10.87
C VAL A 236 -6.37 -2.65 11.66
N LEU A 237 -5.63 -3.59 11.06
CA LEU A 237 -5.23 -4.82 11.75
C LEU A 237 -4.25 -4.53 12.89
N GLY A 238 -3.29 -3.62 12.69
CA GLY A 238 -2.38 -3.19 13.74
C GLY A 238 -3.11 -2.56 14.93
N PHE A 239 -4.15 -1.76 14.67
CA PHE A 239 -4.99 -1.16 15.71
C PHE A 239 -5.83 -2.19 16.45
N ILE A 240 -6.43 -3.16 15.74
CA ILE A 240 -7.18 -4.27 16.36
C ILE A 240 -6.23 -5.09 17.26
N GLY A 241 -5.07 -5.49 16.73
CA GLY A 241 -4.06 -6.24 17.48
C GLY A 241 -3.55 -5.51 18.73
N THR A 242 -3.39 -4.18 18.63
CA THR A 242 -2.94 -3.36 19.76
C THR A 242 -4.02 -3.26 20.83
N SER A 243 -5.23 -2.84 20.43
CA SER A 243 -6.24 -2.29 21.35
C SER A 243 -7.35 -3.27 21.73
N PHE A 244 -7.55 -4.36 20.99
CA PHE A 244 -8.69 -5.26 21.19
C PHE A 244 -8.28 -6.71 21.49
N ARG A 245 -6.99 -7.07 21.38
CA ARG A 245 -6.52 -8.43 21.69
C ARG A 245 -6.15 -8.57 23.16
N GLY A 246 -6.92 -9.39 23.88
CA GLY A 246 -6.74 -9.75 25.28
C GLY A 246 -6.05 -11.11 25.48
N PRO A 247 -6.21 -11.75 26.66
CA PRO A 247 -5.69 -13.10 26.93
C PRO A 247 -6.14 -14.10 25.85
N GLU A 248 -5.25 -15.02 25.48
CA GLU A 248 -5.45 -15.99 24.40
C GLU A 248 -5.75 -15.35 23.03
N GLN A 249 -5.33 -14.10 22.84
CA GLN A 249 -5.67 -13.29 21.67
C GLN A 249 -7.18 -13.09 21.49
N GLN A 250 -7.96 -13.20 22.57
CA GLN A 250 -9.41 -13.02 22.52
C GLN A 250 -9.79 -11.60 22.14
N LEU A 251 -10.82 -11.43 21.30
CA LEU A 251 -11.32 -10.11 20.95
C LEU A 251 -12.13 -9.57 22.13
N MET A 252 -11.63 -8.52 22.76
CA MET A 252 -12.22 -7.89 23.94
C MET A 252 -12.27 -6.39 23.73
N MET A 253 -13.21 -5.71 24.40
CA MET A 253 -13.23 -4.26 24.32
C MET A 253 -12.03 -3.68 25.10
N PRO A 254 -11.48 -2.52 24.68
CA PRO A 254 -10.24 -2.00 25.28
C PRO A 254 -10.31 -1.76 26.79
N TRP A 255 -11.50 -1.50 27.33
CA TRP A 255 -11.73 -1.29 28.77
C TRP A 255 -11.86 -2.59 29.58
N ASP A 256 -12.04 -3.73 28.91
CA ASP A 256 -12.10 -5.06 29.55
C ASP A 256 -10.71 -5.74 29.55
N LEU A 257 -9.69 -5.09 28.99
CA LEU A 257 -8.33 -5.62 28.97
C LEU A 257 -7.72 -5.64 30.39
N PRO A 258 -7.01 -6.72 30.76
CA PRO A 258 -6.35 -6.79 32.05
C PRO A 258 -5.27 -5.72 32.15
N LEU A 259 -5.32 -4.92 33.23
CA LEU A 259 -4.34 -3.86 33.52
C LEU A 259 -2.95 -4.41 33.86
N VAL A 260 -2.86 -5.69 34.24
CA VAL A 260 -1.62 -6.38 34.57
C VAL A 260 -1.41 -7.47 33.52
N HIS A 261 -0.28 -7.37 32.81
CA HIS A 261 0.19 -8.42 31.91
C HIS A 261 1.16 -9.30 32.71
N HIS A 262 0.85 -10.59 32.82
CA HIS A 262 1.69 -11.60 33.48
C HIS A 262 2.60 -12.29 32.46
#